data_AF-A0A845LQL1-F1
#
_entry.id   AF-A0A845LQL1-F1
#
_cell.length_a   1.000
_cell.length_b   1.000
_cell.length_c   1.000
_cell.angle_alpha   90.00
_cell.angle_beta   90.00
_cell.angle_gamma   90.00
#
_symmetry.space_group_name_H-M   'P 1'
#
loop_
_entity.id
_entity.type
_entity.pdbx_description
1 polymer ?
#
loop_
_entity_poly.entity_id
_entity_poly.type
_entity_poly.pdbx_seq_one_letter_code
_entity_poly.pdbx_strand_id
1 'polypeptide(L)' 'MKYKIAVISGDGIGPEITGQAESVLSRLGELFGHEFAMTHVLAGGAAIDVFGEPLPDETVEICKE' A
#
# COMPACT_ATOMS: atom_id res chain seq x y z
N MET A 1 -10.19 -16.04 2.69
CA MET A 1 -9.13 -15.78 3.71
C MET A 1 -8.97 -14.27 3.87
N LYS A 2 -8.51 -13.79 5.02
CA LYS A 2 -8.23 -12.36 5.25
C LYS A 2 -6.73 -12.11 5.15
N TYR A 3 -6.34 -11.15 4.31
CA TYR A 3 -4.96 -10.72 4.12
C TYR A 3 -4.85 -9.25 4.50
N LYS A 4 -3.85 -8.90 5.29
CA LYS A 4 -3.45 -7.52 5.52
C LYS A 4 -2.39 -7.14 4.50
N ILE A 5 -2.51 -5.95 3.92
CA ILE A 5 -1.58 -5.45 2.92
C ILE A 5 -1.22 -4.02 3.27
N ALA A 6 0.05 -3.75 3.55
CA ALA A 6 0.59 -2.40 3.56
C ALA A 6 0.82 -1.96 2.10
N VAL A 7 0.19 -0.86 1.68
CA VAL A 7 0.27 -0.35 0.31
C VAL A 7 1.20 0.87 0.30
N ILE A 8 2.36 0.72 -0.35
CA ILE A 8 3.31 1.81 -0.62
C ILE A 8 3.21 2.15 -2.10
N SER A 9 2.48 3.22 -2.41
CA SER A 9 2.31 3.68 -3.80
C SER A 9 3.57 4.33 -4.38
N GLY A 10 4.47 4.85 -3.53
CA GLY A 10 5.73 5.48 -3.94
C GLY A 10 5.53 6.71 -4.82
N ASP A 11 6.50 6.95 -5.71
CA ASP A 11 6.63 8.18 -6.50
C ASP A 11 6.40 7.95 -8.01
N GLY A 12 6.32 9.06 -8.76
CA GLY A 12 6.19 9.01 -10.22
C GLY A 12 4.91 8.31 -10.65
N ILE A 13 5.04 7.26 -11.47
CA ILE A 13 3.89 6.44 -11.93
C ILE A 13 3.39 5.44 -10.88
N GLY A 14 4.06 5.32 -9.74
CA GLY A 14 3.75 4.33 -8.71
C GLY A 14 2.29 4.37 -8.23
N PRO A 15 1.70 5.54 -7.92
CA PRO A 15 0.29 5.65 -7.55
C PRO A 15 -0.68 5.17 -8.65
N GLU A 16 -0.39 5.44 -9.92
CA GLU A 16 -1.24 5.04 -11.04
C GLU A 16 -1.25 3.51 -11.20
N ILE A 17 -0.07 2.88 -11.15
CA ILE A 17 0.06 1.43 -11.34
C ILE A 17 -0.44 0.66 -10.11
N THR A 18 -0.14 1.15 -8.91
CA THR A 18 -0.60 0.54 -7.64
C THR A 18 -2.12 0.58 -7.56
N GLY A 19 -2.75 1.69 -7.94
CA GLY A 19 -4.21 1.78 -7.98
C GLY A 19 -4.86 0.74 -8.92
N GLN A 20 -4.22 0.40 -10.04
CA GLN A 20 -4.72 -0.69 -10.89
C GLN A 20 -4.52 -2.07 -10.26
N ALA A 21 -3.42 -2.28 -9.54
CA ALA A 21 -3.20 -3.52 -8.79
C ALA A 21 -4.27 -3.71 -7.70
N GLU A 22 -4.62 -2.66 -6.97
CA GLU A 22 -5.69 -2.67 -5.97
C GLU A 22 -7.05 -3.03 -6.60
N SER A 23 -7.37 -2.47 -7.77
CA SER A 23 -8.60 -2.80 -8.52
C SER A 23 -8.68 -4.30 -8.87
N VAL A 24 -7.57 -4.88 -9.35
CA VAL A 24 -7.50 -6.32 -9.63
C VAL A 24 -7.67 -7.14 -8.35
N LEU A 25 -7.01 -6.76 -7.25
CA LEU A 25 -7.15 -7.44 -5.96
C LEU A 25 -8.58 -7.39 -5.43
N SER A 26 -9.27 -6.26 -5.57
CA SER A 26 -10.69 -6.13 -5.22
C SER A 26 -11.53 -7.17 -5.97
N ARG A 27 -11.32 -7.28 -7.30
CA ARG A 27 -12.04 -8.26 -8.11
C ARG A 27 -11.73 -9.70 -7.74
N LEU A 28 -10.48 -10.01 -7.40
CA LEU A 28 -10.10 -11.33 -6.90
C LEU A 28 -10.76 -11.63 -5.54
N GLY A 29 -10.92 -10.62 -4.69
CA GLY A 29 -11.61 -10.75 -3.41
C GLY A 29 -13.05 -11.22 -3.58
N GLU A 30 -13.78 -10.59 -4.49
CA GLU A 30 -15.15 -10.95 -4.86
C GLU A 30 -15.25 -12.36 -5.47
N LEU A 31 -14.36 -12.69 -6.40
CA LEU A 31 -14.44 -13.95 -7.16
C LEU A 31 -14.09 -15.18 -6.32
N PHE A 32 -13.18 -15.04 -5.37
CA PHE A 32 -12.60 -16.18 -4.64
C PHE A 32 -12.88 -16.14 -3.13
N GLY A 33 -13.65 -15.15 -2.64
CA GLY A 33 -13.98 -15.03 -1.21
C GLY A 33 -12.77 -14.66 -0.34
N HIS A 34 -11.89 -13.82 -0.88
CA HIS A 34 -10.78 -13.23 -0.11
C HIS A 34 -11.16 -11.83 0.38
N GLU A 35 -10.68 -11.48 1.56
CA GLU A 35 -10.74 -10.12 2.09
C GLU A 35 -9.32 -9.55 2.08
N PHE A 36 -9.13 -8.43 1.40
CA PHE A 36 -7.86 -7.70 1.36
C PHE A 36 -8.02 -6.42 2.19
N ALA A 37 -7.51 -6.42 3.41
CA ALA A 37 -7.47 -5.25 4.28
C ALA A 37 -6.22 -4.43 3.96
N MET A 38 -6.40 -3.39 3.15
CA MET A 38 -5.31 -2.55 2.66
C MET A 38 -5.11 -1.33 3.57
N THR A 39 -3.86 -1.07 3.96
CA THR A 39 -3.46 0.10 4.75
C THR A 39 -2.40 0.87 3.97
N HIS A 40 -2.72 2.08 3.52
CA HIS A 40 -1.79 2.90 2.75
C HIS A 40 -0.78 3.59 3.67
N VAL A 41 0.49 3.51 3.29
CA VAL A 41 1.63 4.10 4.02
C VAL A 41 2.60 4.74 3.02
N LEU A 42 3.41 5.69 3.49
CA LEU A 42 4.32 6.45 2.63
C LEU A 42 5.76 5.94 2.74
N ALA A 43 6.44 5.86 1.61
CA ALA A 43 7.90 5.68 1.52
C ALA A 43 8.42 6.38 0.26
N GLY A 44 9.72 6.56 0.15
CA GLY A 44 10.36 7.23 -1.00
C GLY A 44 10.25 8.76 -0.91
N GLY A 45 10.21 9.42 -2.07
CA GLY A 45 10.11 10.87 -2.19
C GLY A 45 8.86 11.45 -1.52
N ALA A 46 7.71 10.79 -1.69
CA ALA A 46 6.45 11.16 -1.07
C ALA A 46 6.53 11.16 0.46
N ALA A 47 7.34 10.27 1.06
CA ALA A 47 7.59 10.30 2.49
C ALA A 47 8.54 11.43 2.88
N ILE A 48 9.58 11.72 2.08
CA ILE A 48 10.47 12.87 2.32
C ILE A 48 9.67 14.17 2.34
N ASP A 49 8.76 14.36 1.38
CA ASP A 49 7.96 15.58 1.26
C ASP A 49 7.07 15.83 2.48
N VAL A 50 6.60 14.77 3.15
CA VAL A 50 5.67 14.85 4.29
C VAL A 50 6.39 14.79 5.64
N PHE A 51 7.35 13.87 5.79
CA PHE A 51 7.99 13.53 7.06
C PHE A 51 9.45 13.99 7.15
N GLY A 52 10.05 14.44 6.05
CA GLY A 52 11.46 14.81 5.98
C GLY A 52 12.42 13.61 5.90
N GLU A 53 11.89 12.39 5.83
CA GLU A 53 12.66 11.15 5.72
C GLU A 53 12.00 10.15 4.74
N PRO A 54 12.80 9.31 4.04
CA PRO A 54 12.28 8.43 2.99
C PRO A 54 11.54 7.20 3.49
N LEU A 55 11.70 6.85 4.77
CA LEU A 55 11.10 5.66 5.35
C LEU A 55 10.75 5.92 6.83
N PRO A 56 9.57 6.47 7.11
CA PRO A 56 9.11 6.72 8.47
C PRO A 56 8.98 5.43 9.28
N ASP A 57 9.31 5.48 10.58
CA ASP A 57 9.20 4.33 11.48
C ASP A 57 7.76 3.75 11.49
N GLU A 58 6.74 4.60 11.42
CA GLU A 58 5.33 4.18 11.34
C GLU A 58 5.05 3.28 10.11
N THR A 59 5.63 3.62 8.96
CA THR A 59 5.52 2.80 7.74
C THR A 59 6.12 1.42 7.98
N VAL A 60 7.28 1.35 8.64
CA VAL A 60 7.97 0.09 8.95
C VAL A 60 7.15 -0.76 9.92
N GLU A 61 6.57 -0.16 10.95
CA GLU A 61 5.75 -0.89 11.92
C GLU A 61 4.48 -1.46 11.27
N ILE A 62 3.78 -0.70 10.43
CA ILE A 62 2.61 -1.19 9.69
C ILE A 62 2.99 -2.34 8.74
N CYS A 63 4.17 -2.29 8.11
CA CYS A 63 4.64 -3.37 7.23
C CYS A 63 4.93 -4.69 7.96
N LYS A 64 5.16 -4.67 9.28
CA LYS A 64 5.44 -5.87 10.08
C LYS A 64 4.18 -6.57 10.60
N GLU A 65 3.01 -5.92 10.55
CA GLU A 65 1.73 -6.41 11.10
C GLU A 65 0.93 -7.37 10.20
#